data_AF-A0A821INW1-F1
#
_entry.id   AF-A0A821INW1-F1
#
_cell.length_a   1.000
_cell.length_b   1.000
_cell.length_c   1.000
_cell.angle_alpha   90.00
_cell.angle_beta   90.00
_cell.angle_gamma   90.00
#
_symmetry.space_group_name_H-M   'P 1'
#
loop_
_entity.id
_entity.type
_entity.pdbx_description
1 polymer ?
#
loop_
_entity_poly.entity_id
_entity_poly.type
_entity_poly.pdbx_seq_one_letter_code
_entity_poly.pdbx_strand_id
1 'polypeptide(L)'
;MRKLNHPVPYVPQGDFRKTILQIYHDTAANGAHFGRDKTIHKIKQRYFWPSMYKDINNYIKSCIQCAQFNPRRQKNPGTLRPIKAPDGVWQLVSMDFHGPITPTSQRGNKYIISLTDVLSLP
;
A
#
# COMPACT_ATOMS: atom_id res chain seq x y z
N MET A 1 -27.96 -3.62 -8.90
CA MET A 1 -27.21 -2.72 -9.81
C MET A 1 -28.23 -1.80 -10.50
N ARG A 2 -28.11 -0.46 -10.41
CA ARG A 2 -29.01 0.44 -11.15
C ARG A 2 -28.76 0.27 -12.65
N LYS A 3 -29.79 -0.17 -13.40
CA LYS A 3 -29.77 -0.14 -14.87
C LYS A 3 -29.64 1.33 -15.31
N LEU A 4 -28.82 1.58 -16.32
CA LEU A 4 -28.79 2.89 -16.96
C LEU A 4 -30.09 3.03 -17.73
N ASN A 5 -30.89 4.04 -17.39
CA ASN A 5 -32.18 4.30 -18.03
C ASN A 5 -32.04 5.13 -19.32
N HIS A 6 -30.83 5.34 -19.83
CA HIS A 6 -30.57 6.11 -21.05
C HIS A 6 -29.30 5.61 -21.76
N PRO A 7 -29.24 5.73 -23.10
CA PRO A 7 -28.03 5.44 -23.87
C PRO A 7 -26.91 6.43 -23.49
N VAL A 8 -25.67 5.96 -23.55
CA VAL A 8 -24.47 6.77 -23.32
C VAL A 8 -23.62 6.81 -24.61
N PRO A 9 -22.92 7.92 -24.90
CA PRO A 9 -22.07 8.04 -26.08
C PRO A 9 -20.95 7.00 -26.10
N TYR A 10 -20.72 6.43 -27.28
CA TYR A 10 -19.53 5.63 -27.57
C TYR A 10 -18.31 6.55 -27.72
N VAL A 11 -17.20 6.18 -27.08
CA VAL A 11 -15.94 6.93 -27.15
C VAL A 11 -14.95 6.18 -28.05
N PRO A 12 -14.59 6.73 -29.23
CA PRO A 12 -13.59 6.11 -30.10
C PRO A 12 -12.22 6.07 -29.43
N GLN A 13 -11.32 5.25 -29.98
CA GLN A 13 -9.93 5.22 -29.50
C GLN A 13 -9.26 6.56 -29.83
N GLY A 14 -8.54 7.12 -28.86
CA GLY A 14 -7.87 8.42 -29.00
C GLY A 14 -7.89 9.22 -27.70
N ASP A 15 -7.59 10.51 -27.83
CA ASP A 15 -7.34 11.40 -26.69
C ASP A 15 -8.55 11.59 -25.77
N PHE A 16 -9.77 11.49 -26.29
CA PHE A 16 -10.99 11.60 -25.49
C PHE A 16 -11.04 10.59 -24.35
N ARG A 17 -10.58 9.34 -24.56
CA ARG A 17 -10.52 8.34 -23.49
C ARG A 17 -9.55 8.76 -22.39
N LYS A 18 -8.39 9.31 -22.76
CA LYS A 18 -7.39 9.81 -21.82
C LYS A 18 -7.93 10.99 -21.02
N THR A 19 -8.57 11.96 -21.67
CA THR A 19 -9.20 13.10 -21.01
C THR A 19 -10.28 12.67 -20.01
N ILE A 20 -11.13 11.71 -20.39
CA ILE A 20 -12.13 11.14 -19.48
C ILE A 20 -11.45 10.50 -18.27
N LEU A 21 -10.42 9.67 -18.47
CA LEU A 21 -9.69 9.03 -17.37
C LEU A 21 -9.08 10.08 -16.41
N GLN A 22 -8.45 11.12 -16.94
CA GLN A 22 -7.90 12.24 -16.17
C GLN A 22 -8.98 12.96 -15.36
N ILE A 23 -10.11 13.30 -15.96
CA ILE A 23 -11.20 14.00 -15.27
C ILE A 23 -11.74 13.15 -14.12
N TYR A 24 -12.02 11.86 -14.37
CA TYR A 24 -12.68 10.99 -13.39
C TYR A 24 -11.71 10.26 -12.44
N HIS A 25 -10.40 10.50 -12.53
CA HIS A 25 -9.41 10.01 -11.57
C HIS A 25 -8.60 11.15 -10.91
N ASP A 26 -8.03 12.06 -11.68
CA ASP A 26 -7.01 13.00 -11.18
C ASP A 26 -7.61 14.29 -10.60
N THR A 27 -8.73 14.77 -11.14
CA THR A 27 -9.30 16.06 -10.71
C THR A 27 -9.99 15.96 -9.35
N ALA A 28 -9.83 16.97 -8.49
CA ALA A 28 -10.47 16.98 -7.17
C ALA A 28 -12.01 16.90 -7.25
N ALA A 29 -12.63 17.57 -8.22
CA ALA A 29 -14.09 17.67 -8.34
C ALA A 29 -14.74 16.32 -8.70
N ASN A 30 -14.14 15.57 -9.62
CA ASN A 30 -14.76 14.38 -10.19
C ASN A 30 -14.04 13.07 -9.83
N GLY A 31 -12.72 13.11 -9.70
CA GLY A 31 -11.87 11.95 -9.53
C GLY A 31 -11.33 11.74 -8.12
N ALA A 32 -10.73 12.77 -7.52
CA ALA A 32 -10.12 12.73 -6.18
C ALA A 32 -9.33 11.43 -5.89
N HIS A 33 -8.63 10.92 -6.90
CA HIS A 33 -7.91 9.65 -6.87
C HIS A 33 -8.73 8.46 -6.39
N PHE A 34 -10.03 8.41 -6.75
CA PHE A 34 -10.89 7.30 -6.40
C PHE A 34 -10.34 5.98 -6.93
N GLY A 35 -10.57 4.93 -6.14
CA GLY A 35 -10.24 3.56 -6.53
C GLY A 35 -11.09 3.07 -7.71
N ARG A 36 -10.62 1.96 -8.31
CA ARG A 36 -11.15 1.36 -9.53
C ARG A 36 -12.67 1.33 -9.63
N ASP A 37 -13.34 0.78 -8.64
CA ASP A 37 -14.77 0.51 -8.74
C ASP A 37 -15.61 1.80 -8.75
N LYS A 38 -15.17 2.83 -8.02
CA LYS A 38 -15.83 4.14 -7.98
C LYS A 38 -15.58 4.93 -9.27
N THR A 39 -14.37 4.89 -9.82
CA THR A 39 -14.07 5.49 -11.14
C THR A 39 -14.87 4.83 -12.26
N ILE A 40 -14.93 3.48 -12.29
CA ILE A 40 -15.80 2.73 -13.21
C ILE A 40 -17.25 3.17 -13.07
N HIS A 41 -17.74 3.25 -11.83
CA HIS A 41 -19.13 3.62 -11.57
C HIS A 41 -19.48 5.00 -12.14
N LYS A 42 -18.59 5.98 -12.00
CA LYS A 42 -18.80 7.33 -12.54
C LYS A 42 -18.73 7.38 -14.06
N ILE A 43 -17.72 6.74 -14.67
CA ILE A 43 -17.52 6.80 -16.12
C ILE A 43 -18.66 6.09 -16.85
N LYS A 44 -19.06 4.88 -16.40
CA LYS A 44 -20.08 4.08 -17.09
C LYS A 44 -21.46 4.72 -17.10
N GLN A 45 -21.71 5.71 -16.24
CA GLN A 45 -22.95 6.48 -16.25
C GLN A 45 -23.05 7.48 -17.40
N ARG A 46 -21.92 7.79 -18.06
CA ARG A 46 -21.85 8.89 -19.03
C ARG A 46 -21.17 8.50 -20.34
N TYR A 47 -20.39 7.42 -20.36
CA TYR A 47 -19.62 7.02 -21.53
C TYR A 47 -19.53 5.51 -21.63
N PHE A 48 -19.32 5.03 -22.85
CA PHE A 48 -19.05 3.62 -23.11
C PHE A 48 -17.91 3.45 -24.11
N TRP A 49 -17.06 2.46 -23.85
CA TRP A 49 -16.21 1.84 -24.88
C TRP A 49 -15.86 0.39 -24.46
N PRO A 50 -15.62 -0.54 -25.41
CA PRO A 50 -15.47 -1.97 -25.13
C PRO A 50 -14.41 -2.32 -24.08
N SER A 51 -13.26 -1.64 -24.10
CA SER A 51 -12.12 -1.90 -23.20
C SER A 51 -12.14 -1.10 -21.90
N MET A 52 -13.22 -0.35 -21.59
CA MET A 52 -13.20 0.66 -20.51
C MET A 52 -12.77 0.14 -19.16
N TYR A 53 -13.20 -1.06 -18.77
CA TYR A 53 -12.83 -1.65 -17.49
C TYR A 53 -11.32 -1.92 -17.39
N LYS A 54 -10.72 -2.42 -18.48
CA LYS A 54 -9.28 -2.67 -18.58
C LYS A 54 -8.50 -1.35 -18.59
N ASP A 55 -8.96 -0.39 -19.38
CA ASP A 55 -8.29 0.91 -19.54
C ASP A 55 -8.30 1.71 -18.23
N ILE A 56 -9.45 1.77 -17.53
CA ILE A 56 -9.58 2.41 -16.22
C ILE A 56 -8.66 1.74 -15.19
N ASN A 57 -8.65 0.41 -15.15
CA ASN A 57 -7.79 -0.33 -14.22
C ASN A 57 -6.30 -0.09 -14.48
N ASN A 58 -5.89 -0.08 -15.75
CA ASN A 58 -4.51 0.20 -16.13
C ASN A 58 -4.11 1.64 -15.79
N TYR A 59 -4.99 2.61 -16.06
CA TYR A 59 -4.77 4.02 -15.73
C TYR A 59 -4.52 4.23 -14.23
N ILE A 60 -5.41 3.70 -13.39
CA ILE A 60 -5.29 3.84 -11.92
C ILE A 60 -4.04 3.12 -11.41
N LYS A 61 -3.70 1.94 -11.94
CA LYS A 61 -2.46 1.24 -11.58
C LYS A 61 -1.19 2.00 -11.96
N SER A 62 -1.25 2.82 -13.02
CA SER A 62 -0.13 3.68 -13.43
C SER A 62 -0.05 5.01 -12.68
N CYS A 63 -1.03 5.34 -11.83
CA CYS A 63 -1.02 6.59 -11.07
C CYS A 63 0.03 6.56 -9.95
N ILE A 64 1.05 7.42 -10.07
CA ILE A 64 2.17 7.51 -9.12
C ILE A 64 1.68 7.92 -7.72
N GLN A 65 0.77 8.90 -7.63
CA GLN A 65 0.22 9.36 -6.36
C GLN A 65 -0.52 8.22 -5.66
N CYS A 66 -1.41 7.51 -6.36
CA CYS A 66 -2.07 6.34 -5.80
C CYS A 66 -1.08 5.25 -5.40
N ALA A 67 -0.03 5.00 -6.18
CA ALA A 67 0.98 3.99 -5.86
C ALA A 67 1.80 4.34 -4.61
N GLN A 68 2.05 5.63 -4.36
CA GLN A 68 2.78 6.12 -3.20
C GLN A 68 1.94 6.12 -1.92
N PHE A 69 0.67 6.54 -2.00
CA PHE A 69 -0.19 6.73 -0.83
C PHE A 69 -1.12 5.56 -0.52
N ASN A 70 -1.37 4.66 -1.47
CA ASN A 70 -2.19 3.48 -1.22
C ASN A 70 -1.27 2.35 -0.72
N PRO A 71 -1.30 2.00 0.58
CA PRO A 71 -0.58 0.83 1.04
C PRO A 71 -1.11 -0.35 0.24
N ARG A 72 -0.26 -0.90 -0.64
CA ARG A 72 -0.57 -2.17 -1.30
C ARG A 72 -1.02 -3.10 -0.17
N ARG A 73 -2.20 -3.72 -0.29
CA ARG A 73 -2.58 -4.82 0.60
C ARG A 73 -1.36 -5.70 0.68
N GLN A 74 -0.69 -5.66 1.84
CA GLN A 74 0.63 -6.26 1.95
C GLN A 74 0.45 -7.72 1.53
N LYS A 75 1.39 -8.26 0.75
CA LYS A 75 1.46 -9.71 0.63
C LYS A 75 1.39 -10.27 2.05
N ASN A 76 0.68 -11.38 2.25
CA ASN A 76 0.65 -12.04 3.55
C ASN A 76 2.07 -12.03 4.14
N PRO A 77 2.24 -11.67 5.42
CA PRO A 77 3.56 -11.65 6.05
C PRO A 77 4.27 -12.95 5.69
N GLY A 78 5.53 -12.84 5.23
CA GLY A 78 6.34 -14.02 4.98
C GLY A 78 6.41 -14.88 6.25
N THR A 79 6.66 -16.17 6.10
CA THR A 79 6.91 -17.03 7.25
C THR A 79 8.14 -16.53 8.01
N LEU A 80 8.08 -16.51 9.34
CA LEU A 80 9.26 -16.26 10.17
C LEU A 80 10.36 -17.25 9.78
N ARG A 81 11.60 -16.76 9.69
CA ARG A 81 12.79 -17.59 9.49
C ARG A 81 13.51 -17.71 10.84
N PRO A 82 13.24 -18.74 11.64
CA PRO A 82 13.88 -18.87 12.94
C PRO A 82 15.39 -19.05 12.77
N ILE A 83 16.16 -18.46 13.67
CA ILE A 83 17.60 -18.69 13.77
C ILE A 83 17.79 -20.10 14.34
N LYS A 84 18.68 -20.90 13.74
CA LYS A 84 19.00 -22.22 14.29
C LYS A 84 19.69 -22.03 15.64
N ALA A 85 19.29 -22.83 16.63
CA ALA A 85 19.98 -22.86 17.91
C ALA A 85 21.45 -23.25 17.69
N PRO A 86 22.40 -22.58 18.37
CA PRO A 86 23.80 -23.00 18.33
C PRO A 86 24.01 -24.30 19.12
N ASP A 87 25.12 -24.99 18.88
CA ASP A 87 25.43 -26.29 19.51
C ASP A 87 26.01 -26.14 20.92
N GLY A 88 26.39 -24.92 21.33
CA GLY A 88 26.96 -24.63 22.64
C GLY A 88 26.67 -23.20 23.11
N VAL A 89 26.79 -23.01 24.42
CA VAL A 89 26.63 -21.68 25.04
C VAL A 89 27.69 -20.72 24.54
N TRP A 90 27.35 -19.44 24.47
CA TRP A 90 28.19 -18.33 24.01
C TRP A 90 28.58 -18.36 22.52
N GLN A 91 28.00 -19.27 21.73
CA GLN A 91 28.22 -19.31 20.28
C GLN A 91 27.36 -18.31 19.51
N LEU A 92 26.24 -17.86 20.10
CA LEU A 92 25.36 -16.86 19.52
C LEU A 92 24.77 -15.96 20.62
N VAL A 93 25.06 -14.67 20.52
CA VAL A 93 24.55 -13.65 21.46
C VAL A 93 23.62 -12.70 20.72
N SER A 94 22.41 -12.51 21.24
CA SER A 94 21.51 -11.44 20.81
C SER A 94 21.82 -10.17 21.59
N MET A 95 21.82 -9.03 20.91
CA MET A 95 22.05 -7.73 21.53
C MET A 95 20.95 -6.74 21.12
N ASP A 96 20.40 -6.03 22.09
CA ASP A 96 19.41 -4.98 21.87
C ASP A 96 19.71 -3.74 22.72
N PHE A 97 19.24 -2.58 22.26
CA PHE A 97 19.38 -1.30 22.94
C PHE A 97 18.01 -0.78 23.35
N HIS A 98 17.83 -0.54 24.64
CA HIS A 98 16.61 0.07 25.16
C HIS A 98 16.89 1.53 25.48
N GLY A 99 16.07 2.42 24.91
CA GLY A 99 16.07 3.84 25.25
C GLY A 99 15.78 4.76 24.08
N PRO A 100 15.91 6.08 24.29
CA PRO A 100 16.37 6.71 25.52
C PRO A 100 15.38 6.53 26.69
N ILE A 101 15.86 6.13 27.88
CA ILE A 101 15.03 5.99 29.08
C ILE A 101 14.78 7.35 29.74
N THR A 102 13.54 7.55 30.19
CA THR A 102 13.12 8.73 30.95
C THR A 102 12.34 8.28 32.19
N PRO A 103 12.71 8.71 33.41
CA PRO A 103 13.86 9.58 33.73
C PRO A 103 15.21 8.90 33.46
N THR A 104 16.26 9.69 33.25
CA THR A 104 17.61 9.12 33.09
C THR A 104 18.07 8.50 34.40
N SER A 105 19.00 7.55 34.31
CA SER A 105 19.64 7.01 35.52
C SER A 105 20.33 8.12 36.34
N GLN A 106 20.63 7.83 37.61
CA GLN A 106 21.32 8.77 38.50
C GLN A 106 22.66 9.27 37.94
N ARG A 107 23.33 8.48 37.10
CA ARG A 107 24.60 8.84 36.44
C ARG A 107 24.43 9.49 35.06
N GLY A 108 23.20 9.78 34.64
CA GLY A 108 22.90 10.38 33.35
C GLY A 108 22.86 9.40 32.17
N ASN A 109 23.00 8.09 32.39
CA ASN A 109 22.87 7.09 31.33
C ASN A 109 21.44 7.08 30.78
N LYS A 110 21.34 7.03 29.44
CA LYS A 110 20.08 7.08 28.68
C LYS A 110 19.71 5.77 28.03
N TYR A 111 20.61 4.80 27.95
CA TYR A 111 20.39 3.55 27.24
C TYR A 111 20.81 2.37 28.10
N ILE A 112 20.12 1.25 27.90
CA ILE A 112 20.45 -0.06 28.47
C ILE A 112 20.81 -0.96 27.30
N ILE A 113 21.92 -1.68 27.40
CA ILE A 113 22.28 -2.72 26.43
C ILE A 113 21.91 -4.06 27.05
N SER A 114 21.03 -4.81 26.39
CA SER A 114 20.74 -6.19 26.74
C SER A 114 21.58 -7.10 25.87
N LEU A 115 22.37 -7.98 26.49
CA LEU A 115 23.10 -9.05 25.79
C LEU A 115 22.64 -10.38 26.35
N THR A 116 22.20 -11.27 25.47
CA THR A 116 21.67 -12.57 25.89
C THR A 116 22.22 -13.69 25.03
N ASP A 117 22.75 -14.72 25.68
CA ASP A 117 23.11 -15.96 25.02
C ASP A 117 21.85 -16.68 24.52
N VAL A 118 21.82 -17.00 23.23
CA VAL A 118 20.62 -17.54 22.58
C VAL A 118 20.32 -18.97 23.02
N LEU A 119 21.31 -19.74 23.46
CA LEU A 119 21.11 -21.13 23.91
C LEU A 119 20.67 -21.22 25.37
N SER A 120 21.10 -20.28 26.20
CA SER A 120 20.81 -20.25 27.65
C SER A 120 19.44 -19.65 27.98
N LEU A 121 18.69 -19.19 26.97
CA LEU A 121 17.34 -18.69 27.12
C LEU A 121 16.33 -19.85 27.23
N PRO A 122 15.48 -19.89 28.27
CA PRO A 122 14.41 -20.88 28.40
C PRO A 122 13.28 -20.71 27.36
#